data_AF-A0A1Y3TG68-F1
#
_entry.id   AF-A0A1Y3TG68-F1
#
_cell.length_a   1.000
_cell.length_b   1.000
_cell.length_c   1.000
_cell.angle_alpha   90.00
_cell.angle_beta   90.00
_cell.angle_gamma   90.00
#
_symmetry.space_group_name_H-M   'P 1'
#
loop_
_entity.id
_entity.type
_entity.pdbx_description
1 polymer ?
#
loop_
_entity_poly.entity_id
_entity_poly.type
_entity_poly.pdbx_seq_one_letter_code
_entity_poly.pdbx_strand_id
1 'polypeptide(L)'
;MNKQEILNYLAEKKRITAPVAIAEDNANKAERNYEKATKKWKAGIIVLGVCFAFWFVCGLLIVHDTNLFYLDRNGSPQIGGLGGSLLFGALLAIVLYMKQNRYVKPADHKLAEALSALEQAKSNPAYQNGAKDFPAKFYNYYDIYHLWNFINEGRADSLKEAYNLLETHQFQQDQMAIQEEIRRLQQDTATASTVTAAASVVNAVNSFRKK
;
A
#
# COMPACT_ATOMS: atom_id res chain seq x y z
N MET A 1 -15.05 22.76 -35.07
CA MET A 1 -15.98 22.22 -34.06
C MET A 1 -16.56 23.38 -33.27
N ASN A 2 -17.87 23.48 -33.21
CA ASN A 2 -18.59 24.43 -32.36
C ASN A 2 -18.56 23.96 -30.89
N LYS A 3 -18.73 24.87 -29.92
CA LYS A 3 -18.75 24.58 -28.47
C LYS A 3 -19.65 23.37 -28.14
N GLN A 4 -20.86 23.34 -28.69
CA GLN A 4 -21.80 22.24 -28.44
C GLN A 4 -21.31 20.90 -28.98
N GLU A 5 -20.63 20.90 -30.13
CA GLU A 5 -20.01 19.70 -30.70
C GLU A 5 -18.86 19.20 -29.81
N ILE A 6 -18.07 20.12 -29.23
CA ILE A 6 -16.99 19.78 -28.28
C ILE A 6 -17.56 19.16 -27.01
N LEU A 7 -18.61 19.77 -26.44
CA LEU A 7 -19.26 19.24 -25.24
C LEU A 7 -19.89 17.86 -25.48
N ASN A 8 -20.54 17.66 -26.63
CA ASN A 8 -21.12 16.36 -26.99
C ASN A 8 -20.03 15.30 -27.20
N TYR A 9 -18.95 15.65 -27.91
CA TYR A 9 -17.79 14.78 -28.10
C TYR A 9 -17.17 14.35 -26.77
N LEU A 10 -16.89 15.30 -25.87
CA LEU A 10 -16.32 15.00 -24.56
C LEU A 10 -17.31 14.24 -23.66
N ALA A 11 -18.61 14.51 -23.76
CA ALA A 11 -19.63 13.75 -23.02
C ALA A 11 -19.70 12.29 -23.47
N GLU A 12 -19.60 12.03 -24.78
CA GLU A 12 -19.52 10.67 -25.33
C GLU A 12 -18.26 9.95 -24.83
N LYS A 13 -17.08 10.59 -24.92
CA LYS A 13 -15.83 10.03 -24.42
C LYS A 13 -15.90 9.73 -22.92
N LYS A 14 -16.48 10.64 -22.12
CA LYS A 14 -16.72 10.45 -20.69
C LYS A 14 -17.60 9.22 -20.41
N ARG A 15 -18.67 9.03 -21.19
CA ARG A 15 -19.55 7.85 -21.04
C ARG A 15 -18.80 6.56 -21.34
N ILE A 16 -17.93 6.56 -22.34
CA ILE A 16 -17.12 5.39 -22.75
C ILE A 16 -16.05 5.06 -21.69
N THR A 17 -15.42 6.06 -21.09
CA THR A 17 -14.36 5.87 -20.08
C THR A 17 -14.88 5.65 -18.65
N ALA A 18 -16.13 5.99 -18.36
CA ALA A 18 -16.78 5.77 -17.06
C ALA A 18 -16.67 4.33 -16.52
N PRO A 19 -17.00 3.25 -17.27
CA PRO A 19 -16.88 1.89 -16.76
C PRO A 19 -15.43 1.52 -16.42
N VAL A 20 -14.45 2.02 -17.19
CA VAL A 20 -13.02 1.81 -16.89
C VAL A 20 -12.63 2.51 -15.60
N ALA A 21 -13.04 3.76 -15.40
CA ALA A 21 -12.74 4.50 -14.17
C ALA A 21 -13.35 3.87 -12.91
N ILE A 22 -14.57 3.32 -13.01
CA ILE A 22 -15.20 2.56 -11.92
C ILE A 22 -14.39 1.29 -11.62
N ALA A 23 -13.96 0.56 -12.66
CA ALA A 23 -13.15 -0.63 -12.51
C ALA A 23 -11.76 -0.32 -11.92
N GLU A 24 -11.12 0.79 -12.32
CA GLU A 24 -9.86 1.25 -11.76
C GLU A 24 -9.98 1.63 -10.28
N ASP A 25 -11.03 2.37 -9.89
CA ASP A 25 -11.27 2.69 -8.49
C ASP A 25 -11.52 1.43 -7.64
N ASN A 26 -12.27 0.47 -8.18
CA ASN A 26 -12.49 -0.83 -7.52
C ASN A 26 -11.19 -1.63 -7.38
N ALA A 27 -10.34 -1.66 -8.41
CA ALA A 27 -9.02 -2.30 -8.36
C ALA A 27 -8.12 -1.64 -7.31
N ASN A 28 -8.03 -0.30 -7.32
CA ASN A 28 -7.25 0.46 -6.35
C ASN A 28 -7.75 0.29 -4.90
N LYS A 29 -9.07 0.15 -4.70
CA LYS A 29 -9.65 -0.18 -3.39
C LYS A 29 -9.33 -1.62 -2.98
N ALA A 30 -9.41 -2.58 -3.89
CA ALA A 30 -9.08 -3.97 -3.64
C ALA A 30 -7.59 -4.13 -3.30
N GLU A 31 -6.70 -3.44 -4.01
CA GLU A 31 -5.26 -3.44 -3.77
C GLU A 31 -4.93 -2.88 -2.37
N ARG A 32 -5.48 -1.71 -2.02
CA ARG A 32 -5.32 -1.14 -0.67
C ARG A 32 -5.83 -2.07 0.42
N ASN A 33 -6.91 -2.80 0.16
CA ASN A 33 -7.44 -3.79 1.10
C ASN A 33 -6.53 -5.02 1.22
N TYR A 34 -5.96 -5.48 0.11
CA TYR A 34 -4.96 -6.55 0.09
C TYR A 34 -3.69 -6.13 0.86
N GLU A 35 -3.16 -4.94 0.63
CA GLU A 35 -2.03 -4.41 1.41
C GLU A 35 -2.32 -4.32 2.91
N LYS A 36 -3.52 -3.87 3.27
CA LYS A 36 -3.94 -3.83 4.68
C LYS A 36 -4.04 -5.25 5.26
N ALA A 37 -4.57 -6.21 4.50
CA ALA A 37 -4.68 -7.60 4.93
C ALA A 37 -3.30 -8.26 5.11
N THR A 38 -2.34 -7.98 4.23
CA THR A 38 -0.97 -8.51 4.33
C THR A 38 -0.19 -7.87 5.48
N LYS A 39 -0.38 -6.57 5.74
CA LYS A 39 0.23 -5.87 6.89
C LYS A 39 -0.44 -6.22 8.23
N LYS A 40 -1.65 -6.79 8.21
CA LYS A 40 -2.39 -7.15 9.43
C LYS A 40 -1.60 -8.14 10.29
N TRP A 41 -1.56 -7.86 11.59
CA TRP A 41 -0.89 -8.66 12.62
C TRP A 41 0.62 -8.85 12.43
N LYS A 42 1.29 -8.06 11.57
CA LYS A 42 2.73 -8.17 11.31
C LYS A 42 3.56 -8.08 12.60
N ALA A 43 3.28 -7.12 13.48
CA ALA A 43 3.98 -6.97 14.75
C ALA A 43 3.77 -8.17 15.69
N GLY A 44 2.52 -8.66 15.82
CA GLY A 44 2.21 -9.82 16.66
C GLY A 44 2.87 -11.11 16.17
N ILE A 45 2.92 -11.32 14.85
CA ILE A 45 3.60 -12.46 14.22
C ILE A 45 5.10 -12.38 14.46
N ILE A 46 5.71 -11.19 14.37
CA ILE A 46 7.14 -10.99 14.64
C ILE A 46 7.46 -11.35 16.09
N VAL A 47 6.69 -10.83 17.06
CA VAL A 47 6.90 -11.13 18.48
C VAL A 47 6.76 -12.63 18.76
N LEU A 48 5.72 -13.28 18.22
CA LEU A 48 5.56 -14.74 18.33
C LEU A 48 6.72 -15.52 17.70
N GLY A 49 7.22 -15.07 16.55
CA GLY A 49 8.38 -15.65 15.89
C GLY A 49 9.66 -15.53 16.73
N VAL A 50 9.88 -14.39 17.39
CA VAL A 50 11.01 -14.20 18.31
C VAL A 50 10.87 -15.12 19.53
N CYS A 51 9.67 -15.25 20.11
CA CYS A 51 9.44 -16.19 21.21
C CYS A 51 9.70 -17.64 20.81
N PHE A 52 9.24 -18.06 19.63
CA PHE A 52 9.54 -19.39 19.09
C PHE A 52 11.05 -19.61 18.91
N ALA A 53 11.75 -18.66 18.30
CA ALA A 53 13.20 -18.74 18.08
C ALA A 53 13.98 -18.81 19.40
N PHE A 54 13.57 -18.05 20.42
CA PHE A 54 14.18 -18.10 21.75
C PHE A 54 14.04 -19.49 22.38
N TRP A 55 12.83 -20.07 22.40
CA TRP A 55 12.61 -21.41 22.95
C TRP A 55 13.34 -22.50 22.16
N PHE A 56 13.35 -22.39 20.83
CA PHE A 56 14.04 -23.34 19.96
C PHE A 56 15.57 -23.29 20.13
N VAL A 57 16.16 -22.10 20.13
CA VAL A 57 17.62 -21.93 20.23
C VAL A 57 18.11 -22.18 21.65
N CYS A 58 17.52 -21.55 22.66
CA CYS A 58 17.98 -21.69 24.04
C CYS A 58 17.63 -23.05 24.64
N GLY A 59 16.40 -23.53 24.45
CA GLY A 59 15.95 -24.80 25.03
C GLY A 59 16.53 -26.02 24.31
N LEU A 60 16.38 -26.06 22.99
CA LEU A 60 16.63 -27.29 22.21
C LEU A 60 18.07 -27.37 21.67
N LEU A 61 18.66 -26.25 21.23
CA LEU A 61 20.01 -26.26 20.65
C LEU A 61 21.14 -26.04 21.67
N ILE A 62 20.97 -25.17 22.67
CA ILE A 62 22.02 -24.88 23.65
C ILE A 62 21.96 -25.83 24.84
N VAL A 63 20.76 -25.98 25.44
CA VAL A 63 20.57 -26.81 26.63
C VAL A 63 20.33 -28.28 26.28
N HIS A 64 20.05 -28.59 25.00
CA HIS A 64 19.69 -29.94 24.53
C HIS A 64 18.51 -30.57 25.30
N ASP A 65 17.61 -29.73 25.84
CA ASP A 65 16.44 -30.19 26.56
C ASP A 65 15.36 -30.67 25.58
N THR A 66 15.34 -31.99 25.39
CA THR A 66 14.37 -32.69 24.52
C THR A 66 13.07 -33.03 25.25
N ASN A 67 12.94 -32.68 26.53
CA ASN A 67 11.73 -32.97 27.28
C ASN A 67 10.57 -32.06 26.82
N LEU A 68 9.36 -32.64 26.79
CA LEU A 68 8.13 -31.87 26.58
C LEU A 68 7.71 -31.16 27.86
N PHE A 69 7.75 -31.88 28.97
CA PHE A 69 7.49 -31.40 30.32
C PHE A 69 8.49 -32.05 31.27
N TYR A 70 8.95 -31.32 32.27
CA TYR A 70 9.77 -31.88 33.35
C TYR A 70 9.30 -31.33 34.70
N LEU A 71 9.56 -32.09 35.76
CA LEU A 71 9.32 -31.66 37.13
C LEU A 71 10.61 -31.05 37.67
N ASP A 72 10.52 -29.82 38.14
CA ASP A 72 11.64 -29.17 38.83
C ASP A 72 11.90 -29.83 40.19
N ARG A 73 13.06 -29.55 40.79
CA ARG A 73 13.50 -30.08 42.09
C ARG A 73 12.51 -29.83 43.23
N ASN A 74 11.64 -28.83 43.07
CA ASN A 74 10.59 -28.45 44.02
C ASN A 74 9.23 -29.11 43.71
N GLY A 75 9.15 -30.03 42.74
CA GLY A 75 7.92 -30.71 42.34
C GLY A 75 6.98 -29.89 41.44
N SER A 76 7.44 -28.73 40.96
CA SER A 76 6.66 -27.88 40.06
C SER A 76 6.79 -28.34 38.61
N PRO A 77 5.67 -28.53 37.87
CA PRO A 77 5.73 -28.87 36.45
C PRO A 77 6.21 -27.65 35.63
N GLN A 78 7.27 -27.85 34.85
CA GLN A 78 7.80 -26.88 33.90
C GLN A 78 7.73 -27.42 32.47
N ILE A 79 7.63 -26.50 31.52
CA ILE A 79 7.63 -26.80 30.09
C ILE A 79 9.09 -26.93 29.64
N GLY A 80 9.44 -28.07 29.04
CA GLY A 80 10.78 -28.30 28.51
C GLY A 80 11.03 -27.57 27.19
N GLY A 81 12.30 -27.51 26.77
CA GLY A 81 12.71 -26.82 25.54
C GLY A 81 11.93 -27.26 24.29
N LEU A 82 11.70 -28.57 24.14
CA LEU A 82 10.89 -29.14 23.06
C LEU A 82 9.40 -28.81 23.21
N GLY A 83 8.87 -28.79 24.44
CA GLY A 83 7.48 -28.43 24.71
C GLY A 83 7.17 -26.97 24.38
N GLY A 84 8.06 -26.05 24.75
CA GLY A 84 7.91 -24.62 24.47
C GLY A 84 8.02 -24.32 22.98
N SER A 85 8.99 -24.92 22.28
CA SER A 85 9.13 -24.75 20.83
C SER A 85 7.93 -25.31 20.05
N LEU A 86 7.39 -26.48 20.42
CA LEU A 86 6.16 -27.00 19.82
C LEU A 86 4.95 -26.09 20.06
N LEU A 87 4.78 -25.58 21.28
CA LEU A 87 3.65 -24.71 21.62
C LEU A 87 3.69 -23.40 20.84
N PHE A 88 4.82 -22.68 20.87
CA PHE A 88 4.96 -21.40 20.16
C PHE A 88 5.01 -21.58 18.65
N GLY A 89 5.58 -22.69 18.16
CA GLY A 89 5.60 -23.04 16.74
C GLY A 89 4.19 -23.36 16.20
N ALA A 90 3.43 -24.17 16.92
CA ALA A 90 2.04 -24.48 16.56
C ALA A 90 1.16 -23.22 16.60
N LEU A 91 1.31 -22.38 17.63
CA LEU A 91 0.59 -21.11 17.75
C LEU A 91 0.92 -20.16 16.59
N LEU A 92 2.20 -20.03 16.23
CA LEU A 92 2.63 -19.24 15.09
C LEU A 92 2.04 -19.77 13.78
N ALA A 93 2.07 -21.09 13.56
CA ALA A 93 1.48 -21.72 12.39
C ALA A 93 -0.04 -21.48 12.29
N ILE A 94 -0.77 -21.59 13.40
CA ILE A 94 -2.22 -21.30 13.45
C ILE A 94 -2.49 -19.84 13.11
N VAL A 95 -1.74 -18.89 13.69
CA VAL A 95 -1.93 -17.46 13.42
C VAL A 95 -1.63 -17.12 11.96
N LEU A 96 -0.56 -17.69 11.39
CA LEU A 96 -0.22 -17.53 9.98
C LEU A 96 -1.30 -18.15 9.06
N TYR A 97 -1.78 -19.34 9.39
CA TYR A 97 -2.84 -20.01 8.66
C TYR A 97 -4.15 -19.22 8.69
N MET A 98 -4.56 -18.75 9.88
CA MET A 98 -5.73 -17.90 10.05
C MET A 98 -5.59 -16.59 9.28
N LYS A 99 -4.43 -15.95 9.35
CA LYS A 99 -4.16 -14.72 8.60
C LYS A 99 -4.32 -14.95 7.10
N GLN A 100 -3.69 -16.00 6.59
CA GLN A 100 -3.71 -16.34 5.18
C GLN A 100 -5.12 -16.66 4.72
N ASN A 101 -5.85 -17.52 5.43
CA ASN A 101 -7.15 -18.02 4.99
C ASN A 101 -8.27 -16.99 5.19
N ARG A 102 -8.24 -16.20 6.27
CA ARG A 102 -9.34 -15.30 6.63
C ARG A 102 -9.19 -13.89 6.07
N TYR A 103 -7.96 -13.42 5.81
CA TYR A 103 -7.73 -12.04 5.39
C TYR A 103 -7.03 -11.95 4.04
N VAL A 104 -5.93 -12.69 3.82
CA VAL A 104 -5.12 -12.54 2.61
C VAL A 104 -5.80 -13.16 1.39
N LYS A 105 -6.17 -14.44 1.44
CA LYS A 105 -6.86 -15.13 0.33
C LYS A 105 -8.13 -14.43 -0.17
N PRO A 106 -9.08 -14.00 0.69
CA PRO A 106 -10.28 -13.32 0.19
C PRO A 106 -9.97 -11.94 -0.37
N ALA A 107 -8.96 -11.23 0.16
CA ALA A 107 -8.54 -9.95 -0.41
C ALA A 107 -7.84 -10.12 -1.77
N ASP A 108 -7.02 -11.16 -1.90
CA ASP A 108 -6.33 -11.54 -3.14
C ASP A 108 -7.34 -11.93 -4.23
N HIS A 109 -8.33 -12.77 -3.90
CA HIS A 109 -9.40 -13.10 -4.85
C HIS A 109 -10.17 -11.86 -5.32
N LYS A 110 -10.52 -10.95 -4.40
CA LYS A 110 -11.19 -9.70 -4.75
C LYS A 110 -10.33 -8.78 -5.62
N LEU A 111 -9.01 -8.78 -5.39
CA LEU A 111 -8.06 -8.05 -6.22
C LEU A 111 -8.00 -8.65 -7.63
N ALA A 112 -7.85 -9.97 -7.74
CA ALA A 112 -7.84 -10.67 -9.02
C ALA A 112 -9.15 -10.45 -9.82
N GLU A 113 -10.30 -10.51 -9.14
CA GLU A 113 -11.61 -10.22 -9.73
C GLU A 113 -11.70 -8.77 -10.23
N ALA A 114 -11.27 -7.80 -9.42
CA ALA A 114 -11.29 -6.39 -9.80
C ALA A 114 -10.33 -6.08 -10.96
N LEU A 115 -9.15 -6.70 -10.98
CA LEU A 115 -8.19 -6.59 -12.08
C LEU A 115 -8.73 -7.23 -13.37
N SER A 116 -9.39 -8.38 -13.26
CA SER A 116 -10.05 -9.01 -14.41
C SER A 116 -11.19 -8.13 -14.95
N ALA A 117 -12.02 -7.54 -14.08
CA ALA A 117 -13.07 -6.62 -14.47
C ALA A 117 -12.51 -5.34 -15.14
N LEU A 118 -11.37 -4.84 -14.65
CA LEU A 118 -10.66 -3.72 -15.28
C LEU A 118 -10.15 -4.07 -16.67
N GLU A 119 -9.54 -5.24 -16.82
CA GLU A 119 -9.05 -5.72 -18.12
C GLU A 119 -10.22 -5.91 -19.10
N GLN A 120 -11.32 -6.48 -18.64
CA GLN A 120 -12.55 -6.60 -19.43
C GLN A 120 -13.08 -5.22 -19.85
N ALA A 121 -13.11 -4.24 -18.95
CA ALA A 121 -13.53 -2.88 -19.27
C ALA A 121 -12.62 -2.21 -20.31
N LYS A 122 -11.29 -2.41 -20.21
CA LYS A 122 -10.29 -1.89 -21.18
C LYS A 122 -10.33 -2.62 -22.52
N SER A 123 -10.70 -3.90 -22.52
CA SER A 123 -10.87 -4.71 -23.73
C SER A 123 -12.14 -4.36 -24.53
N ASN A 124 -13.04 -3.54 -23.95
CA ASN A 124 -14.27 -3.14 -24.62
C ASN A 124 -13.95 -2.41 -25.95
N PRO A 125 -14.50 -2.87 -27.10
CA PRO A 125 -14.25 -2.25 -28.39
C PRO A 125 -14.58 -0.75 -28.44
N ALA A 126 -15.60 -0.30 -27.72
CA ALA A 126 -15.95 1.11 -27.64
C ALA A 126 -14.84 1.94 -26.96
N TYR A 127 -14.24 1.41 -25.90
CA TYR A 127 -13.12 2.04 -25.21
C TYR A 127 -11.86 2.07 -26.08
N GLN A 128 -11.53 0.96 -26.74
CA GLN A 128 -10.36 0.88 -27.61
C GLN A 128 -10.48 1.78 -28.84
N ASN A 129 -11.65 1.82 -29.48
CA ASN A 129 -11.89 2.69 -30.62
C ASN A 129 -11.91 4.15 -30.19
N GLY A 130 -12.49 4.46 -29.03
CA GLY A 130 -12.51 5.81 -28.49
C GLY A 130 -11.13 6.37 -28.13
N ALA A 131 -10.14 5.51 -27.91
CA ALA A 131 -8.76 5.89 -27.65
C ALA A 131 -7.98 6.29 -28.91
N LYS A 132 -8.41 5.83 -30.10
CA LYS A 132 -7.65 6.04 -31.36
C LYS A 132 -7.69 7.47 -31.85
N ASP A 133 -8.81 8.15 -31.61
CA ASP A 133 -9.08 9.52 -32.04
C ASP A 133 -8.96 10.55 -30.90
N PHE A 134 -8.49 10.14 -29.73
CA PHE A 134 -8.31 10.99 -28.55
C PHE A 134 -6.86 10.96 -28.06
N PRO A 135 -6.26 12.07 -27.62
CA PRO A 135 -4.90 12.06 -27.09
C PRO A 135 -4.77 11.12 -25.88
N ALA A 136 -3.93 10.08 -26.01
CA ALA A 136 -3.79 9.03 -25.00
C ALA A 136 -3.46 9.57 -23.60
N LYS A 137 -2.67 10.65 -23.51
CA LYS A 137 -2.31 11.31 -22.24
C LYS A 137 -3.55 11.71 -21.41
N PHE A 138 -4.61 12.16 -22.07
CA PHE A 138 -5.83 12.64 -21.41
C PHE A 138 -6.99 11.64 -21.49
N TYR A 139 -6.75 10.44 -22.02
CA TYR A 139 -7.80 9.45 -22.25
C TYR A 139 -8.12 8.65 -20.98
N ASN A 140 -8.63 9.35 -19.97
CA ASN A 140 -9.20 8.79 -18.76
C ASN A 140 -10.42 9.62 -18.36
N TYR A 141 -11.30 9.05 -17.55
CA TYR A 141 -12.56 9.69 -17.19
C TYR A 141 -12.38 11.07 -16.53
N TYR A 142 -11.42 11.19 -15.61
CA TYR A 142 -11.21 12.40 -14.82
C TYR A 142 -10.71 13.56 -15.68
N ASP A 143 -9.72 13.31 -16.53
CA ASP A 143 -9.18 14.31 -17.45
C ASP A 143 -10.22 14.73 -18.48
N ILE A 144 -10.98 13.79 -19.04
CA ILE A 144 -12.09 14.11 -19.96
C ILE A 144 -13.16 14.95 -19.27
N TYR A 145 -13.46 14.67 -18.00
CA TYR A 145 -14.38 15.48 -17.21
C TYR A 145 -13.85 16.91 -16.97
N HIS A 146 -12.56 17.07 -16.67
CA HIS A 146 -11.93 18.39 -16.55
C HIS A 146 -11.97 19.18 -17.85
N LEU A 147 -11.65 18.53 -18.98
CA LEU A 147 -11.76 19.15 -20.30
C LEU A 147 -13.19 19.58 -20.61
N TRP A 148 -14.18 18.74 -20.29
CA TRP A 148 -15.59 19.08 -20.46
C TRP A 148 -15.96 20.31 -19.63
N ASN A 149 -15.52 20.37 -18.37
CA ASN A 149 -15.75 21.52 -17.49
C ASN A 149 -15.10 22.79 -18.02
N PHE A 150 -13.85 22.75 -18.49
CA PHE A 150 -13.17 23.93 -19.03
C PHE A 150 -13.93 24.56 -20.20
N ILE A 151 -14.44 23.73 -21.12
CA ILE A 151 -15.25 24.19 -22.25
C ILE A 151 -16.62 24.67 -21.76
N ASN A 152 -17.27 23.92 -20.87
CA ASN A 152 -18.61 24.25 -20.38
C ASN A 152 -18.62 25.61 -19.66
N GLU A 153 -17.66 25.80 -18.76
CA GLU A 153 -17.45 27.02 -17.97
C GLU A 153 -16.93 28.21 -18.79
N GLY A 154 -16.58 28.02 -20.07
CA GLY A 154 -16.03 29.09 -20.92
C GLY A 154 -14.60 29.49 -20.53
N ARG A 155 -13.86 28.61 -19.85
CA ARG A 155 -12.43 28.79 -19.53
C ARG A 155 -11.52 28.43 -20.69
N ALA A 156 -12.05 27.71 -21.66
CA ALA A 156 -11.40 27.41 -22.92
C ALA A 156 -12.47 27.45 -24.03
N ASP A 157 -12.15 28.08 -25.16
CA ASP A 157 -13.06 28.18 -26.31
C ASP A 157 -12.84 27.04 -27.30
N SER A 158 -11.72 26.33 -27.19
CA SER A 158 -11.35 25.22 -28.05
C SER A 158 -10.79 24.03 -27.26
N LEU A 159 -10.89 22.85 -27.84
CA LEU A 159 -10.35 21.62 -27.24
C LEU A 159 -8.82 21.70 -27.06
N LYS A 160 -8.11 22.36 -27.98
CA LYS A 160 -6.66 22.60 -27.87
C LYS A 160 -6.31 23.44 -26.64
N GLU A 161 -7.05 24.51 -26.41
CA GLU A 161 -6.86 25.37 -25.25
C GLU A 161 -7.20 24.64 -23.95
N ALA A 162 -8.27 23.83 -23.94
CA ALA A 162 -8.61 23.00 -22.79
C ALA A 162 -7.49 21.99 -22.45
N TYR A 163 -6.86 21.35 -23.46
CA TYR A 163 -5.72 20.47 -23.24
C TYR A 163 -4.52 21.20 -22.64
N ASN A 164 -4.15 22.36 -23.19
CA ASN A 164 -3.04 23.17 -22.68
C ASN A 164 -3.29 23.60 -21.22
N LEU A 165 -4.54 23.98 -20.92
CA LEU A 165 -4.92 24.35 -19.57
C LEU A 165 -4.79 23.16 -18.61
N LEU A 166 -5.31 21.99 -18.99
CA LEU A 166 -5.19 20.76 -18.20
C LEU A 166 -3.73 20.40 -17.94
N GLU A 167 -2.89 20.46 -18.97
CA GLU A 167 -1.45 20.18 -18.86
C GLU A 167 -0.74 21.16 -17.93
N THR A 168 -1.10 22.45 -17.99
CA THR A 168 -0.58 23.46 -17.08
C THR A 168 -0.97 23.16 -15.63
N HIS A 169 -2.24 22.77 -15.39
CA HIS A 169 -2.70 22.36 -14.06
C HIS A 169 -1.95 21.14 -13.55
N GLN A 170 -1.78 20.10 -14.38
CA GLN A 170 -1.05 18.88 -14.03
C GLN A 170 0.43 19.19 -13.71
N PHE A 171 1.10 19.99 -14.55
CA PHE A 171 2.49 20.39 -14.31
C PHE A 171 2.65 21.16 -13.00
N GLN A 172 1.71 22.07 -12.67
CA GLN A 172 1.73 22.79 -11.39
C GLN A 172 1.54 21.83 -10.21
N GLN A 173 0.63 20.86 -10.33
CA GLN A 173 0.43 19.84 -9.29
C GLN A 173 1.67 19.00 -9.06
N ASP A 174 2.35 18.57 -10.14
CA ASP A 174 3.59 17.82 -10.04
C ASP A 174 4.70 18.62 -9.36
N GLN A 175 4.85 19.90 -9.68
CA GLN A 175 5.82 20.78 -9.02
C GLN A 175 5.53 20.94 -7.52
N MET A 176 4.25 21.07 -7.14
CA MET A 176 3.85 21.13 -5.73
C MET A 176 4.14 19.81 -4.99
N ALA A 177 3.89 18.67 -5.64
CA ALA A 177 4.18 17.36 -5.07
C ALA A 177 5.68 17.16 -4.82
N ILE A 178 6.52 17.56 -5.79
CA ILE A 178 7.98 17.52 -5.65
C ILE A 178 8.46 18.42 -4.50
N GLN A 179 7.91 19.63 -4.37
CA GLN A 179 8.25 20.52 -3.27
C GLN A 179 7.85 19.95 -1.90
N GLU A 180 6.67 19.33 -1.81
CA GLU A 180 6.22 18.67 -0.59
C GLU A 180 7.11 17.47 -0.24
N GLU A 181 7.56 16.70 -1.24
CA GLU A 181 8.52 15.62 -1.04
C GLU A 181 9.88 16.13 -0.52
N ILE A 182 10.43 17.19 -1.13
CA ILE A 182 11.66 17.84 -0.65
C ILE A 182 11.50 18.31 0.80
N ARG A 183 10.36 18.92 1.13
CA ARG A 183 10.06 19.37 2.50
C ARG A 183 10.03 18.19 3.48
N ARG A 184 9.39 17.08 3.12
CA ARG A 184 9.38 15.85 3.94
C ARG A 184 10.79 15.29 4.14
N LEU A 185 11.60 15.22 3.09
CA LEU A 185 12.99 14.77 3.18
C LEU A 185 13.84 15.66 4.09
N GLN A 186 13.65 16.98 4.03
CA GLN A 186 14.31 17.91 4.95
C GLN A 186 13.86 17.70 6.39
N GLN A 187 12.57 17.49 6.63
CA GLN A 187 12.02 17.21 7.96
C GLN A 187 12.55 15.87 8.52
N ASP A 188 12.63 14.83 7.71
CA ASP A 188 13.18 13.53 8.10
C ASP A 188 14.69 13.64 8.38
N THR A 189 15.43 14.38 7.56
CA THR A 189 16.87 14.64 7.76
C THR A 189 17.13 15.43 9.05
N ALA A 190 16.31 16.45 9.34
CA ALA A 190 16.38 17.20 10.58
C ALA A 190 16.04 16.32 11.79
N THR A 191 15.01 15.47 11.67
CA THR A 191 14.62 14.52 12.73
C THR A 191 15.73 13.48 12.98
N ALA A 192 16.29 12.89 11.93
CA ALA A 192 17.43 11.97 12.05
C ALA A 192 18.67 12.66 12.66
N SER A 193 18.93 13.91 12.28
CA SER A 193 20.05 14.70 12.84
C SER A 193 19.85 15.03 14.31
N THR A 194 18.63 15.39 14.73
CA THR A 194 18.32 15.64 16.16
C THR A 194 18.40 14.36 16.99
N VAL A 195 17.94 13.21 16.49
CA VAL A 195 18.11 11.91 17.15
C VAL A 195 19.59 11.54 17.28
N THR A 196 20.38 11.75 16.22
CA THR A 196 21.83 11.49 16.24
C THR A 196 22.57 12.41 17.21
N ALA A 197 22.19 13.68 17.28
CA ALA A 197 22.72 14.63 18.25
C ALA A 197 22.36 14.23 19.69
N ALA A 198 21.10 13.87 19.95
CA ALA A 198 20.67 13.39 21.26
C ALA A 198 21.40 12.09 21.68
N ALA A 199 21.55 11.13 20.76
CA ALA A 199 22.31 9.91 21.00
C ALA A 199 23.79 10.19 21.30
N SER A 200 24.39 11.17 20.62
CA SER A 200 25.78 11.57 20.84
C SER A 200 25.97 12.22 22.21
N VAL A 201 25.02 13.07 22.65
CA VAL A 201 25.02 13.65 24.01
C VAL A 201 24.87 12.57 25.07
N VAL A 202 23.95 11.61 24.89
CA VAL A 202 23.76 10.49 25.84
C VAL A 202 25.01 9.61 25.92
N ASN A 203 25.65 9.29 24.79
CA ASN A 203 26.90 8.53 24.76
C ASN A 203 28.06 9.30 25.41
N ALA A 204 28.15 10.61 25.17
CA ALA A 204 29.15 11.46 25.81
C ALA A 204 28.96 11.46 27.34
N VAL A 205 27.74 11.68 27.84
CA VAL A 205 27.43 11.67 29.29
C VAL A 205 27.75 10.31 29.92
N ASN A 206 27.41 9.20 29.27
CA ASN A 206 27.72 7.86 29.78
C ASN A 206 29.23 7.56 29.80
N SER A 207 30.01 8.12 28.86
CA SER A 207 31.47 7.98 28.85
C SER A 207 32.15 8.75 30.00
N PHE A 208 31.61 9.92 30.38
CA PHE A 208 32.13 10.69 31.52
C PHE A 208 31.80 10.05 32.88
N ARG A 209 30.68 9.33 33.00
CA ARG A 209 30.26 8.67 34.25
C ARG A 209 30.98 7.34 34.53
N LYS A 210 31.69 6.79 33.54
CA LYS A 210 32.47 5.55 33.65
C LYS A 210 33.96 5.76 34.00
N LYS A 211 34.38 7.01 34.20
CA LYS A 211 35.69 7.39 34.72
C LYS A 211 35.55 7.80 36.18
#